data_AF-A0A9W8QS08-F1
#
_entry.id   AF-A0A9W8QS08-F1
#
_cell.length_a   1.000
_cell.length_b   1.000
_cell.length_c   1.000
_cell.angle_alpha   90.00
_cell.angle_beta   90.00
_cell.angle_gamma   90.00
#
_symmetry.space_group_name_H-M   'P 1'
#
loop_
_entity.id
_entity.type
_entity.pdbx_description
1 polymer ?
#
loop_
_entity_poly.entity_id
_entity_poly.type
_entity_poly.pdbx_seq_one_letter_code
_entity_poly.pdbx_strand_id
1 'polypeptide(L)'
;MDPNQKGAQAFRGAHFVKRDIKQFDHKFFGISKDTATAMDPQQKQLLEVVYECLESANISMEKISNSKIGCYCAMFVSDYHDMLMQDPEYLPTFIAIGTTRTMLANRISHALDLGGPSVTIDTACSGALVALHLACQALQAGECDGAVIGASNLFLSPDYALSLTRLGATIHHHFKNHPT
;
A
#
# COMPACT_ATOMS: atom_id res chain seq x y z
N MET A 1 27.35 2.74 -15.49
CA MET A 1 26.35 2.56 -16.56
C MET A 1 25.97 3.95 -17.04
N ASP A 2 25.74 4.14 -18.32
CA ASP A 2 25.24 5.42 -18.86
C ASP A 2 23.79 5.63 -18.40
N PRO A 3 23.47 6.67 -17.60
CA PRO A 3 22.11 7.00 -17.20
C PRO A 3 21.16 7.23 -18.38
N ASN A 4 21.70 7.61 -19.54
CA ASN A 4 20.93 7.90 -20.75
C ASN A 4 20.70 6.66 -21.63
N GLN A 5 21.27 5.51 -21.27
CA GLN A 5 21.02 4.26 -21.98
C GLN A 5 19.55 3.84 -21.81
N LYS A 6 18.83 3.72 -22.92
CA LYS A 6 17.41 3.29 -22.91
C LYS A 6 17.27 1.95 -22.17
N GLY A 7 16.36 1.91 -21.20
CA GLY A 7 16.05 0.71 -20.42
C GLY A 7 17.05 0.38 -19.31
N ALA A 8 18.10 1.19 -19.11
CA ALA A 8 19.03 1.03 -18.00
C ALA A 8 18.47 1.67 -16.71
N GLN A 9 18.67 1.00 -15.58
CA GLN A 9 18.51 1.60 -14.26
C GLN A 9 19.85 2.19 -13.81
N ALA A 10 19.82 3.39 -13.23
CA ALA A 10 21.03 4.11 -12.81
C ALA A 10 21.59 3.68 -11.44
N PHE A 11 20.94 2.74 -10.74
CA PHE A 11 21.31 2.27 -9.41
C PHE A 11 21.31 0.74 -9.33
N ARG A 12 22.02 0.18 -8.35
CA ARG A 12 22.17 -1.29 -8.15
C ARG A 12 21.49 -1.84 -6.90
N GLY A 13 20.99 -0.97 -6.01
CA GLY A 13 20.43 -1.37 -4.72
C GLY A 13 19.07 -0.73 -4.46
N ALA A 14 18.22 -1.47 -3.76
CA ALA A 14 16.93 -1.01 -3.25
C ALA A 14 16.60 -1.76 -1.95
N HIS A 15 15.61 -1.27 -1.21
CA HIS A 15 15.09 -1.98 -0.04
C HIS A 15 13.95 -2.90 -0.47
N PHE A 16 14.03 -4.18 -0.11
CA PHE A 16 13.03 -5.18 -0.43
C PHE A 16 12.42 -5.75 0.84
N VAL A 17 11.10 -5.98 0.80
CA VAL A 17 10.40 -6.70 1.85
C VAL A 17 10.93 -8.13 1.88
N LYS A 18 11.43 -8.58 3.04
CA LYS A 18 12.06 -9.90 3.19
C LYS A 18 11.04 -11.04 3.26
N ARG A 19 9.82 -10.75 3.71
CA ARG A 19 8.74 -11.74 3.77
C ARG A 19 8.09 -11.90 2.41
N ASP A 20 7.53 -13.08 2.16
CA ASP A 20 6.77 -13.32 0.95
C ASP A 20 5.49 -12.48 0.95
N ILE A 21 5.44 -11.50 0.04
CA ILE A 21 4.32 -10.56 -0.07
C ILE A 21 3.01 -11.22 -0.53
N LYS A 22 3.07 -12.47 -1.03
CA LYS A 22 1.89 -13.23 -1.45
C LYS A 22 1.17 -13.90 -0.28
N GLN A 23 1.87 -14.17 0.81
CA GLN A 23 1.31 -14.83 1.99
C GLN A 23 0.32 -13.89 2.68
N PHE A 24 -0.83 -14.44 3.08
CA PHE A 24 -1.91 -13.74 3.74
C PHE A 24 -2.89 -14.72 4.39
N ASP A 25 -3.19 -14.53 5.68
CA ASP A 25 -4.23 -15.33 6.36
C ASP A 25 -5.64 -14.83 6.01
N HIS A 26 -6.09 -15.19 4.81
CA HIS A 26 -7.39 -14.75 4.33
C HIS A 26 -8.56 -15.23 5.20
N LYS A 27 -8.43 -16.36 5.91
CA LYS A 27 -9.50 -16.91 6.75
C LYS A 27 -9.68 -16.07 8.00
N PHE A 28 -8.58 -15.63 8.59
CA PHE A 28 -8.58 -14.75 9.76
C PHE A 28 -9.39 -13.47 9.50
N PHE A 29 -9.23 -12.85 8.32
CA PHE A 29 -9.95 -11.63 7.93
C PHE A 29 -11.33 -11.89 7.28
N GLY A 30 -11.82 -13.14 7.24
CA GLY A 30 -13.11 -13.46 6.63
C GLY A 30 -13.16 -13.27 5.11
N ILE A 31 -12.01 -13.31 4.42
CA ILE A 31 -11.89 -13.08 2.98
C ILE A 31 -11.86 -14.43 2.24
N SER A 32 -12.65 -14.54 1.16
CA SER A 32 -12.65 -15.76 0.33
C SER A 32 -11.30 -15.98 -0.36
N LYS A 33 -10.95 -17.24 -0.60
CA LYS A 33 -9.68 -17.61 -1.27
C LYS A 33 -9.54 -16.94 -2.64
N ASP A 34 -10.62 -16.88 -3.41
CA ASP A 34 -10.60 -16.30 -4.76
C ASP A 34 -10.38 -14.79 -4.72
N THR A 35 -11.01 -14.10 -3.77
CA THR A 35 -10.76 -12.67 -3.52
C THR A 35 -9.32 -12.44 -3.08
N ALA A 36 -8.83 -13.23 -2.11
CA ALA A 36 -7.48 -13.11 -1.59
C ALA A 36 -6.41 -13.38 -2.66
N THR A 37 -6.68 -14.25 -3.63
CA THR A 37 -5.76 -14.51 -4.75
C THR A 37 -5.63 -13.30 -5.67
N ALA A 38 -6.74 -12.58 -5.91
CA ALA A 38 -6.76 -11.36 -6.72
C ALA A 38 -6.27 -10.11 -5.98
N MET A 39 -6.19 -10.14 -4.65
CA MET A 39 -5.83 -8.97 -3.84
C MET A 39 -4.39 -8.50 -4.06
N ASP A 40 -4.23 -7.19 -4.24
CA ASP A 40 -2.95 -6.50 -4.20
C ASP A 40 -2.23 -6.82 -2.88
N PRO A 41 -0.97 -7.29 -2.93
CA PRO A 41 -0.15 -7.48 -1.73
C PRO A 41 -0.16 -6.28 -0.77
N GLN A 42 -0.22 -5.05 -1.26
CA GLN A 42 -0.28 -3.85 -0.43
C GLN A 42 -1.48 -3.86 0.53
N GLN A 43 -2.65 -4.33 0.05
CA GLN A 43 -3.87 -4.43 0.86
C GLN A 43 -3.76 -5.54 1.91
N LYS A 44 -3.15 -6.68 1.54
CA LYS A 44 -2.92 -7.82 2.46
C LYS A 44 -1.99 -7.44 3.61
N GLN A 45 -0.85 -6.84 3.27
CA GLN A 45 0.16 -6.42 4.23
C GLN A 45 -0.41 -5.38 5.19
N LEU A 46 -1.18 -4.42 4.67
CA LEU A 46 -1.73 -3.36 5.51
C LEU A 46 -2.81 -3.88 6.48
N LEU A 47 -3.63 -4.86 6.07
CA LEU A 47 -4.57 -5.52 6.99
C LEU A 47 -3.85 -6.20 8.15
N GLU A 48 -2.78 -6.96 7.87
CA GLU A 48 -1.99 -7.61 8.91
C GLU A 48 -1.30 -6.61 9.83
N VAL A 49 -0.66 -5.57 9.27
CA VAL A 49 0.01 -4.53 10.07
C VAL A 49 -0.98 -3.76 10.94
N VAL A 50 -2.18 -3.46 10.44
CA VAL A 50 -3.20 -2.80 11.27
C VAL A 50 -3.63 -3.71 12.41
N TYR A 51 -3.81 -5.01 12.16
CA TYR A 51 -4.09 -5.97 13.21
C TYR A 51 -2.96 -6.04 14.26
N GLU A 52 -1.70 -6.14 13.82
CA GLU A 52 -0.52 -6.12 14.71
C GLU A 52 -0.44 -4.82 15.54
N CYS A 53 -0.84 -3.68 14.97
CA CYS A 53 -0.94 -2.40 15.68
C CYS A 53 -2.02 -2.43 16.77
N LEU A 54 -3.17 -3.06 16.50
CA LEU A 54 -4.24 -3.23 17.49
C LEU A 54 -3.78 -4.14 18.64
N GLU A 55 -3.12 -5.26 18.32
CA GLU A 55 -2.52 -6.15 19.32
C GLU A 55 -1.48 -5.42 20.17
N SER A 56 -0.61 -4.63 19.53
CA SER A 56 0.40 -3.81 20.22
C SER A 56 -0.23 -2.77 21.15
N ALA A 57 -1.41 -2.27 20.82
CA ALA A 57 -2.20 -1.35 21.64
C ALA A 57 -3.08 -2.06 22.69
N ASN A 58 -3.07 -3.40 22.74
CA ASN A 58 -3.96 -4.21 23.55
C ASN A 58 -5.45 -3.88 23.32
N ILE A 59 -5.81 -3.69 22.04
CA ILE A 59 -7.17 -3.44 21.56
C ILE A 59 -7.58 -4.64 20.70
N SER A 60 -8.68 -5.30 21.06
CA SER A 60 -9.22 -6.39 20.25
C SER A 60 -10.10 -5.86 19.12
N MET A 61 -10.28 -6.65 18.04
CA MET A 61 -11.16 -6.27 16.93
C MET A 61 -12.62 -6.11 17.39
N GLU A 62 -13.07 -6.96 18.32
CA GLU A 62 -14.43 -6.91 18.88
C GLU A 62 -14.68 -5.62 19.67
N LYS A 63 -13.63 -5.06 20.31
CA LYS A 63 -13.74 -3.81 21.06
C LYS A 63 -13.98 -2.59 20.18
N ILE A 64 -13.55 -2.65 18.92
CA ILE A 64 -13.66 -1.54 17.95
C ILE A 64 -14.68 -1.79 16.85
N SER A 65 -15.29 -2.97 16.78
CA SER A 65 -16.39 -3.26 15.87
C SER A 65 -17.58 -2.33 16.14
N ASN A 66 -18.22 -1.90 15.05
CA ASN A 66 -19.32 -0.93 15.01
C ASN A 66 -18.98 0.42 15.69
N SER A 67 -17.69 0.77 15.77
CA SER A 67 -17.25 2.04 16.35
C SER A 67 -17.16 3.14 15.28
N LYS A 68 -17.24 4.40 15.70
CA LYS A 68 -17.06 5.56 14.82
C LYS A 68 -15.57 5.84 14.52
N ILE A 69 -14.74 4.81 14.38
CA ILE A 69 -13.32 4.96 14.04
C ILE A 69 -13.19 5.18 12.53
N GLY A 70 -12.45 6.22 12.14
CA GLY A 70 -12.10 6.46 10.74
C GLY A 70 -10.90 5.64 10.28
N CYS A 71 -10.77 5.40 8.98
CA CYS A 71 -9.65 4.72 8.35
C CYS A 71 -9.08 5.61 7.23
N TYR A 72 -7.85 6.09 7.42
CA TYR A 72 -7.18 7.00 6.49
C TYR A 72 -5.91 6.33 6.00
N CYS A 73 -5.94 5.84 4.77
CA CYS A 73 -4.81 5.13 4.18
C CYS A 73 -4.19 5.92 3.03
N ALA A 74 -2.90 5.74 2.78
CA ALA A 74 -2.21 6.34 1.65
C ALA A 74 -1.47 5.31 0.77
N MET A 75 -1.59 5.47 -0.54
CA MET A 75 -0.80 4.75 -1.54
C MET A 75 -0.72 5.55 -2.83
N PHE A 76 0.38 5.41 -3.55
CA PHE A 76 0.53 6.03 -4.87
C PHE A 76 0.98 5.04 -5.97
N VAL A 77 1.37 3.81 -5.59
CA VAL A 77 1.86 2.77 -6.49
C VAL A 77 0.75 1.75 -6.81
N SER A 78 0.61 1.39 -8.10
CA SER A 78 -0.39 0.41 -8.58
C SER A 78 0.20 -0.69 -9.46
N ASP A 79 1.50 -0.96 -9.31
CA ASP A 79 2.24 -1.93 -10.11
C ASP A 79 1.53 -3.29 -10.21
N TYR A 80 0.94 -3.80 -9.13
CA TYR A 80 0.25 -5.09 -9.16
C TYR A 80 -0.94 -5.08 -10.12
N HIS A 81 -1.74 -4.01 -10.11
CA HIS A 81 -2.85 -3.84 -11.05
C HIS A 81 -2.31 -3.75 -12.48
N ASP A 82 -1.34 -2.89 -12.70
CA ASP A 82 -0.78 -2.63 -14.03
C ASP A 82 -0.16 -3.90 -14.63
N MET A 83 0.53 -4.70 -13.81
CA MET A 83 1.09 -6.00 -14.21
C MET A 83 0.00 -7.00 -14.62
N LEU A 84 -1.09 -7.12 -13.86
CA LEU A 84 -2.19 -8.02 -14.21
C LEU A 84 -2.89 -7.60 -15.51
N MET A 85 -3.02 -6.28 -15.73
CA MET A 85 -3.66 -5.74 -16.93
C MET A 85 -2.84 -5.94 -18.22
N GLN A 86 -1.56 -6.33 -18.13
CA GLN A 86 -0.75 -6.66 -19.30
C GLN A 86 -1.17 -7.97 -19.98
N ASP A 87 -1.85 -8.86 -19.26
CA ASP A 87 -2.31 -10.14 -19.80
C ASP A 87 -3.82 -10.36 -19.54
N PRO A 88 -4.68 -9.79 -20.41
CA PRO A 88 -6.13 -9.85 -20.26
C PRO A 88 -6.72 -11.27 -20.18
N GLU A 89 -6.03 -12.27 -20.74
CA GLU A 89 -6.50 -13.66 -20.76
C GLU A 89 -6.49 -14.30 -19.38
N TYR A 90 -5.59 -13.87 -18.49
CA TYR A 90 -5.41 -14.43 -17.15
C TYR A 90 -5.87 -13.51 -16.02
N LEU A 91 -6.76 -12.56 -16.33
CA LEU A 91 -7.28 -11.62 -15.33
C LEU A 91 -8.06 -12.36 -14.23
N PRO A 92 -7.72 -12.17 -12.94
CA PRO A 92 -8.48 -12.73 -11.84
C PRO A 92 -9.91 -12.20 -11.82
N THR A 93 -10.89 -13.06 -11.56
CA THR A 93 -12.32 -12.69 -11.46
C THR A 93 -12.58 -11.50 -10.54
N PHE A 94 -11.84 -11.41 -9.42
CA PHE A 94 -12.02 -10.38 -8.41
C PHE A 94 -11.08 -9.18 -8.57
N ILE A 95 -10.39 -9.01 -9.71
CA ILE A 95 -9.40 -7.94 -9.90
C ILE A 95 -9.96 -6.54 -9.57
N ALA A 96 -11.18 -6.23 -9.99
CA ALA A 96 -11.80 -4.92 -9.81
C ALA A 96 -11.85 -4.50 -8.33
N ILE A 97 -12.09 -5.43 -7.42
CA ILE A 97 -12.05 -5.17 -5.96
C ILE A 97 -10.72 -5.60 -5.32
N GLY A 98 -9.94 -6.43 -6.00
CA GLY A 98 -8.66 -6.94 -5.53
C GLY A 98 -7.56 -5.89 -5.59
N THR A 99 -7.60 -4.98 -6.57
CA THR A 99 -6.46 -4.09 -6.86
C THR A 99 -6.81 -2.60 -6.86
N THR A 100 -8.09 -2.23 -6.82
CA THR A 100 -8.50 -0.82 -6.77
C THR A 100 -7.98 -0.14 -5.50
N ARG A 101 -7.40 1.06 -5.66
CA ARG A 101 -6.78 1.83 -4.56
C ARG A 101 -7.74 2.08 -3.40
N THR A 102 -9.01 2.40 -3.69
CA THR A 102 -10.07 2.61 -2.69
C THR A 102 -10.19 1.45 -1.68
N MET A 103 -9.86 0.22 -2.10
CA MET A 103 -9.93 -0.95 -1.24
C MET A 103 -8.85 -0.99 -0.17
N LEU A 104 -7.82 -0.15 -0.25
CA LEU A 104 -6.78 -0.06 0.78
C LEU A 104 -7.37 0.32 2.15
N ALA A 105 -8.13 1.43 2.22
CA ALA A 105 -8.83 1.83 3.44
C ALA A 105 -10.10 1.00 3.69
N ASN A 106 -10.91 0.78 2.64
CA ASN A 106 -12.23 0.17 2.80
C ASN A 106 -12.15 -1.28 3.28
N ARG A 107 -11.11 -2.05 2.91
CA ARG A 107 -10.96 -3.41 3.42
C ARG A 107 -10.65 -3.44 4.91
N ILE A 108 -9.87 -2.49 5.41
CA ILE A 108 -9.60 -2.36 6.85
C ILE A 108 -10.88 -2.00 7.58
N SER A 109 -11.61 -0.99 7.09
CA SER A 109 -12.91 -0.62 7.66
C SER A 109 -13.88 -1.79 7.67
N HIS A 110 -13.95 -2.57 6.59
CA HIS A 110 -14.83 -3.73 6.51
C HIS A 110 -14.37 -4.88 7.43
N ALA A 111 -13.08 -5.18 7.47
CA ALA A 111 -12.54 -6.30 8.27
C ALA A 111 -12.67 -6.04 9.78
N LEU A 112 -12.56 -4.77 10.20
CA LEU A 112 -12.65 -4.35 11.60
C LEU A 112 -14.02 -3.77 11.97
N ASP A 113 -14.96 -3.76 11.02
CA ASP A 113 -16.32 -3.21 11.18
C ASP A 113 -16.33 -1.76 11.68
N LEU A 114 -15.55 -0.88 11.05
CA LEU A 114 -15.42 0.53 11.40
C LEU A 114 -16.45 1.39 10.66
N GLY A 115 -17.21 2.20 11.39
CA GLY A 115 -18.26 3.07 10.88
C GLY A 115 -17.87 4.54 10.63
N GLY A 116 -16.62 4.92 10.87
CA GLY A 116 -16.11 6.28 10.56
C GLY A 116 -15.73 6.45 9.08
N PRO A 117 -15.22 7.64 8.69
CA PRO A 117 -14.79 7.90 7.31
C PRO A 117 -13.73 6.89 6.84
N SER A 118 -13.84 6.35 5.63
CA SER A 118 -12.86 5.45 5.04
C SER A 118 -12.32 6.04 3.74
N VAL A 119 -11.05 6.44 3.76
CA VAL A 119 -10.47 7.28 2.71
C VAL A 119 -9.09 6.76 2.32
N THR A 120 -8.90 6.55 1.01
CA THR A 120 -7.57 6.32 0.43
C THR A 120 -7.08 7.59 -0.25
N ILE A 121 -5.86 8.00 0.06
CA ILE A 121 -5.26 9.27 -0.34
C ILE A 121 -4.04 9.02 -1.22
N ASP A 122 -3.93 9.78 -2.31
CA ASP A 122 -2.71 9.88 -3.10
C ASP A 122 -2.26 11.34 -3.16
N THR A 123 -1.18 11.62 -2.43
CA THR A 123 -0.40 12.86 -2.60
C THR A 123 1.08 12.51 -2.79
N ALA A 124 1.36 11.37 -3.44
CA ALA A 124 2.69 10.79 -3.58
C ALA A 124 3.43 10.68 -2.23
N CYS A 125 4.65 11.21 -2.15
CA CYS A 125 5.54 11.06 -0.99
C CYS A 125 4.98 11.64 0.32
N SER A 126 4.07 12.63 0.26
CA SER A 126 3.43 13.18 1.46
C SER A 126 2.21 12.39 1.92
N GLY A 127 1.81 11.33 1.20
CA GLY A 127 0.55 10.60 1.40
C GLY A 127 0.25 10.25 2.85
N ALA A 128 1.21 9.64 3.56
CA ALA A 128 1.03 9.25 4.96
C ALA A 128 0.81 10.45 5.90
N LEU A 129 1.51 11.56 5.67
CA LEU A 129 1.36 12.78 6.47
C LEU A 129 0.03 13.48 6.17
N VAL A 130 -0.44 13.45 4.92
CA VAL A 130 -1.77 13.96 4.55
C VAL A 130 -2.87 13.09 5.16
N ALA A 131 -2.70 11.77 5.18
CA ALA A 131 -3.63 10.86 5.86
C ALA A 131 -3.71 11.15 7.36
N LEU A 132 -2.58 11.33 8.02
CA LEU A 132 -2.53 11.76 9.42
C LEU A 132 -3.21 13.12 9.63
N HIS A 133 -2.91 14.10 8.78
CA HIS A 133 -3.51 15.43 8.86
C HIS A 133 -5.04 15.39 8.76
N LEU A 134 -5.58 14.64 7.79
CA LEU A 134 -7.02 14.49 7.62
C LEU A 134 -7.67 13.73 8.79
N ALA A 135 -7.02 12.70 9.31
CA ALA A 135 -7.48 12.00 10.50
C ALA A 135 -7.56 12.94 11.72
N CYS A 136 -6.55 13.78 11.94
CA CYS A 136 -6.57 14.78 13.01
C CYS A 136 -7.71 15.79 12.83
N GLN A 137 -7.96 16.26 11.61
CA GLN A 137 -9.09 17.16 11.34
C GLN A 137 -10.44 16.49 11.63
N ALA A 138 -10.63 15.25 11.19
CA ALA A 138 -11.88 14.51 11.43
C ALA A 138 -12.14 14.26 12.93
N LEU A 139 -11.09 13.93 13.69
CA LEU A 139 -11.17 13.81 15.16
C LEU A 139 -11.58 15.13 15.81
N GLN A 140 -10.96 16.25 15.39
CA GLN A 140 -11.29 17.58 15.93
C GLN A 140 -12.70 18.04 15.57
N ALA A 141 -13.18 17.67 14.38
CA ALA A 141 -14.53 17.97 13.91
C ALA A 141 -15.60 17.04 14.51
N GLY A 142 -15.21 16.00 15.25
CA GLY A 142 -16.13 14.99 15.79
C GLY A 142 -16.72 14.07 14.72
N GLU A 143 -16.10 13.98 13.54
CA GLU A 143 -16.50 13.05 12.48
C GLU A 143 -16.17 11.60 12.82
N CYS A 144 -15.16 11.38 13.67
CA CYS A 144 -14.79 10.08 14.22
C CYS A 144 -14.28 10.21 15.66
N ASP A 145 -14.33 9.11 16.42
CA ASP A 145 -13.88 9.05 17.83
C ASP A 145 -12.49 8.42 17.98
N GLY A 146 -11.95 7.90 16.88
CA GLY A 146 -10.63 7.32 16.75
C GLY A 146 -10.27 7.21 15.27
N ALA A 147 -9.00 6.94 14.96
CA ALA A 147 -8.56 6.79 13.58
C ALA A 147 -7.47 5.74 13.43
N VAL A 148 -7.62 4.89 12.41
CA VAL A 148 -6.53 4.09 11.83
C VAL A 148 -5.86 4.93 10.75
N ILE A 149 -4.55 5.10 10.84
CA ILE A 149 -3.74 5.74 9.81
C ILE A 149 -2.76 4.71 9.26
N GLY A 150 -2.80 4.47 7.96
CA GLY A 150 -1.98 3.46 7.29
C GLY A 150 -1.36 3.96 5.99
N ALA A 151 -0.26 3.35 5.55
CA ALA A 151 0.29 3.61 4.22
C ALA A 151 1.04 2.39 3.72
N SER A 152 0.98 2.15 2.40
CA SER A 152 1.70 1.04 1.76
C SER A 152 2.11 1.43 0.34
N ASN A 153 3.34 1.10 -0.04
CA ASN A 153 3.85 1.24 -1.40
C ASN A 153 4.78 0.06 -1.70
N LEU A 154 4.42 -0.77 -2.68
CA LEU A 154 5.25 -1.87 -3.16
C LEU A 154 5.54 -1.70 -4.65
N PHE A 155 6.83 -1.62 -4.98
CA PHE A 155 7.31 -1.59 -6.35
C PHE A 155 7.54 -3.02 -6.81
N LEU A 156 6.68 -3.51 -7.70
CA LEU A 156 6.68 -4.89 -8.19
C LEU A 156 7.19 -5.01 -9.63
N SER A 157 7.21 -3.89 -10.36
CA SER A 157 7.78 -3.81 -11.70
C SER A 157 8.97 -2.83 -11.73
N PRO A 158 9.85 -2.92 -12.75
CA PRO A 158 10.95 -1.97 -12.92
C PRO A 158 10.49 -0.60 -13.46
N ASP A 159 9.22 -0.44 -13.84
CA ASP A 159 8.74 0.69 -14.64
C ASP A 159 8.86 2.03 -13.91
N TYR A 160 8.51 2.04 -12.62
CA TYR A 160 8.62 3.24 -11.79
C TYR A 160 10.09 3.64 -11.60
N ALA A 161 10.97 2.67 -11.33
CA ALA A 161 12.42 2.89 -11.20
C ALA A 161 13.07 3.42 -12.50
N LEU A 162 12.64 2.90 -13.65
CA LEU A 162 13.08 3.37 -14.95
C LEU A 162 12.58 4.80 -15.23
N SER A 163 11.34 5.10 -14.85
CA SER A 163 10.75 6.43 -14.99
C SER A 163 11.50 7.46 -14.14
N LEU A 164 11.83 7.14 -12.88
CA LEU A 164 12.65 7.99 -12.02
C LEU A 164 14.07 8.17 -12.56
N THR A 165 14.67 7.12 -13.14
CA THR A 165 15.99 7.21 -13.78
C THR A 165 15.96 8.19 -14.95
N ARG A 166 14.94 8.13 -15.80
CA ARG A 166 14.77 9.09 -16.92
C ARG A 166 14.54 10.52 -16.45
N LEU A 167 13.90 10.69 -15.29
CA LEU A 167 13.69 11.99 -14.66
C LEU A 167 14.98 12.57 -14.04
N GLY A 168 16.04 11.76 -13.89
CA GLY A 168 17.24 12.15 -13.13
C GLY A 168 16.98 12.24 -11.62
N ALA A 169 15.91 11.60 -11.14
CA ALA A 169 15.48 11.62 -9.73
C ALA A 169 16.03 10.43 -8.91
N THR A 170 17.09 9.78 -9.40
CA THR A 170 17.75 8.66 -8.72
C THR A 170 19.16 9.03 -8.29
N ILE A 171 19.67 8.36 -7.26
CA ILE A 171 21.04 8.57 -6.81
C ILE A 171 22.03 8.06 -7.87
N HIS A 172 22.77 8.98 -8.49
CA HIS A 172 23.89 8.62 -9.35
C HIS A 172 25.13 8.40 -8.50
N HIS A 173 25.56 7.15 -8.34
CA HIS A 173 26.92 6.88 -7.88
C HIS A 173 27.89 7.42 -8.94
N HIS A 174 28.52 8.57 -8.67
CA HIS A 174 29.76 8.96 -9.33
C HIS A 174 30.83 7.91 -8.97
N PHE A 175 31.00 6.90 -9.83
CA PHE A 175 32.20 6.09 -9.82
C PHE A 175 33.36 6.99 -10.23
N LYS A 176 34.03 7.61 -9.24
CA LYS A 176 35.38 8.13 -9.47
C LYS A 176 36.25 6.91 -9.76
N ASN A 177 36.54 6.68 -11.04
CA ASN A 177 37.62 5.82 -11.47
C ASN A 177 38.91 6.42 -10.89
N HIS A 178 39.41 5.88 -9.79
CA HIS A 178 40.81 6.08 -9.41
C HIS A 178 41.62 5.10 -10.25
N PRO A 179 42.47 5.58 -11.19
CA PRO A 179 43.43 4.72 -11.84
C PRO A 179 44.46 4.30 -10.78
N THR A 180 44.61 2.99 -10.58
CA THR A 180 45.80 2.37 -9.99
C THR A 180 46.89 2.26 -11.05
#